data_AF-A0A662TZV8-F1
#
_entry.id   AF-A0A662TZV8-F1
#
_cell.length_a   1.000
_cell.length_b   1.000
_cell.length_c   1.000
_cell.angle_alpha   90.00
_cell.angle_beta   90.00
_cell.angle_gamma   90.00
#
_symmetry.space_group_name_H-M   'P 1'
#
loop_
_entity.id
_entity.type
_entity.pdbx_description
1 polymer ?
#
loop_
_entity_poly.entity_id
_entity_poly.type
_entity_poly.pdbx_seq_one_letter_code
_entity_poly.pdbx_strand_id
1 'polypeptide(L)'
;MIESLIRRYGLEGSPTEKALKWIEREVLARYTFDPQQRSIVEGMIETHIDPQTKTLVPARLEELSKTVGEENARNYAAFFQQIGLYTEREGYYALNIQEEEPLEVVEERTVGEVEAGKEAVEPVRYEGRLRDMYNQMSELAKKVREYTPRIVVDKAALAKEFRRLGNELQAVLNYLVENDQREGVFKGLERAGYFMRNILDESARPTLPQLKKTFARIDRKRERVQFQYFPTNQKEARVITVDLRSGEVRSR
;
A
#
# COMPACT_ATOMS: atom_id res chain seq x y z
N MET A 1 -4.40 -7.91 -25.40
CA MET A 1 -5.24 -8.68 -24.46
C MET A 1 -6.33 -7.75 -23.94
N ILE A 2 -6.01 -6.76 -23.10
CA ILE A 2 -7.01 -5.82 -22.57
C ILE A 2 -7.66 -4.96 -23.66
N GLU A 3 -6.88 -4.50 -24.65
CA GLU A 3 -7.41 -3.77 -25.81
C GLU A 3 -8.48 -4.58 -26.60
N SER A 4 -8.40 -5.92 -26.59
CA SER A 4 -9.43 -6.75 -27.22
C SER A 4 -10.74 -6.71 -26.43
N LEU A 5 -10.67 -6.80 -25.10
CA LEU A 5 -11.83 -6.71 -24.21
C LEU A 5 -12.50 -5.34 -24.30
N ILE A 6 -11.71 -4.25 -24.33
CA ILE A 6 -12.24 -2.88 -24.47
C ILE A 6 -13.11 -2.76 -25.72
N ARG A 7 -12.59 -3.21 -26.88
CA ARG A 7 -13.32 -3.16 -28.15
C ARG A 7 -14.52 -4.10 -28.19
N ARG A 8 -14.38 -5.32 -27.66
CA ARG A 8 -15.44 -6.35 -27.69
C ARG A 8 -16.67 -5.91 -26.91
N TYR A 9 -16.47 -5.21 -25.79
CA TYR A 9 -17.55 -4.76 -24.91
C TYR A 9 -17.92 -3.27 -25.09
N GLY A 10 -17.28 -2.57 -26.04
CA GLY A 10 -17.52 -1.16 -26.32
C GLY A 10 -17.30 -0.28 -25.09
N LEU A 11 -16.15 -0.45 -24.44
CA LEU A 11 -15.81 0.18 -23.16
C LEU A 11 -15.08 1.52 -23.34
N GLU A 12 -14.90 2.01 -24.57
CA GLU A 12 -14.18 3.24 -24.86
C GLU A 12 -14.80 4.46 -24.15
N GLY A 13 -13.95 5.24 -23.48
CA GLY A 13 -14.32 6.37 -22.63
C GLY A 13 -14.91 5.99 -21.26
N SER A 14 -15.08 4.71 -20.94
CA SER A 14 -15.72 4.27 -19.69
C SER A 14 -14.75 4.23 -18.49
N PRO A 15 -15.25 4.34 -17.25
CA PRO A 15 -14.46 4.05 -16.05
C PRO A 15 -13.82 2.66 -16.07
N THR A 16 -14.52 1.69 -16.67
CA THR A 16 -14.04 0.31 -16.86
C THR A 16 -12.85 0.24 -17.80
N GLU A 17 -12.80 1.00 -18.89
CA GLU A 17 -11.59 1.09 -19.73
C GLU A 17 -10.40 1.62 -18.93
N LYS A 18 -10.59 2.70 -18.16
CA LYS A 18 -9.53 3.28 -17.32
C LYS A 18 -8.99 2.24 -16.34
N ALA A 19 -9.89 1.49 -15.70
CA ALA A 19 -9.55 0.42 -14.78
C ALA A 19 -8.78 -0.73 -15.45
N LEU A 20 -9.25 -1.21 -16.60
CA LEU A 20 -8.61 -2.30 -17.33
C LEU A 20 -7.23 -1.90 -17.88
N LYS A 21 -7.07 -0.68 -18.40
CA LYS A 21 -5.77 -0.14 -18.83
C LYS A 21 -4.80 0.02 -17.65
N TRP A 22 -5.31 0.40 -16.49
CA TRP A 22 -4.52 0.43 -15.26
C TRP A 22 -4.04 -0.98 -14.87
N ILE A 23 -4.92 -1.98 -14.91
CA ILE A 23 -4.55 -3.39 -14.66
C ILE A 23 -3.45 -3.84 -15.64
N GLU A 24 -3.60 -3.54 -16.94
CA GLU A 24 -2.61 -3.90 -17.96
C GLU A 24 -1.24 -3.30 -17.62
N ARG A 25 -1.21 -2.00 -17.32
CA ARG A 25 0.03 -1.25 -17.07
C ARG A 25 0.68 -1.59 -15.74
N GLU A 26 -0.11 -1.70 -14.67
CA GLU A 26 0.41 -1.77 -13.30
C GLU A 26 0.55 -3.19 -12.78
N VAL A 27 -0.26 -4.13 -13.28
CA VAL A 27 -0.27 -5.51 -12.77
C VAL A 27 0.31 -6.43 -13.83
N LEU A 28 -0.29 -6.46 -15.02
CA LEU A 28 0.02 -7.48 -16.03
C LEU A 28 1.35 -7.23 -16.75
N ALA A 29 1.76 -5.97 -16.98
CA ALA A 29 3.02 -5.63 -17.64
C ALA A 29 4.27 -6.14 -16.91
N ARG A 30 4.13 -6.54 -15.64
CA ARG A 30 5.22 -7.10 -14.81
C ARG A 30 5.44 -8.60 -15.05
N TYR A 31 4.57 -9.25 -15.82
CA TYR A 31 4.59 -10.69 -16.05
C TYR A 31 4.67 -10.99 -17.54
N THR A 32 5.50 -11.98 -17.88
CA THR A 32 5.52 -12.53 -19.24
C THR A 32 4.64 -13.76 -19.27
N PHE A 33 3.47 -13.61 -19.89
CA PHE A 33 2.55 -14.72 -20.14
C PHE A 33 2.79 -15.29 -21.54
N ASP A 34 2.87 -16.61 -21.63
CA ASP A 34 2.81 -17.30 -22.92
C ASP A 34 1.43 -17.15 -23.59
N PRO A 35 1.25 -17.47 -24.88
CA PRO A 35 -0.02 -17.28 -25.57
C PRO A 35 -1.22 -17.96 -24.92
N GLN A 36 -1.03 -19.14 -24.33
CA GLN A 36 -2.10 -19.89 -23.67
C GLN A 36 -2.47 -19.23 -22.33
N GLN A 37 -1.46 -18.84 -21.55
CA GLN A 37 -1.64 -18.08 -20.31
C GLN A 37 -2.30 -16.73 -20.55
N ARG A 38 -1.97 -16.03 -21.65
CA ARG A 38 -2.64 -14.77 -22.03
C ARG A 38 -4.12 -15.00 -22.27
N SER A 39 -4.49 -16.04 -23.01
CA SER A 39 -5.91 -16.37 -23.24
C SER A 39 -6.66 -16.63 -21.93
N ILE A 40 -6.00 -17.30 -20.98
CA ILE A 40 -6.57 -17.58 -19.66
C ILE A 40 -6.73 -16.30 -18.83
N VAL A 41 -5.70 -15.46 -18.78
CA VAL A 41 -5.77 -14.16 -18.06
C VAL A 41 -6.85 -13.27 -18.68
N GLU A 42 -6.95 -13.22 -20.01
CA GLU A 42 -8.00 -12.47 -20.70
C GLU A 42 -9.39 -12.95 -20.28
N GLY A 43 -9.67 -14.26 -20.37
CA GLY A 43 -10.99 -14.80 -20.04
C GLY A 43 -11.35 -14.64 -18.56
N MET A 44 -10.36 -14.73 -17.67
CA MET A 44 -10.59 -14.54 -16.23
C MET A 44 -10.89 -13.08 -15.89
N ILE A 45 -10.27 -12.13 -16.57
CA ILE A 45 -10.60 -10.70 -16.46
C ILE A 45 -11.98 -10.41 -17.09
N GLU A 46 -12.26 -11.03 -18.24
CA GLU A 46 -13.55 -10.92 -18.95
C GLU A 46 -14.73 -11.37 -18.08
N THR A 47 -14.54 -12.36 -17.21
CA THR A 47 -15.59 -12.84 -16.29
C THR A 47 -16.06 -11.75 -15.31
N HIS A 48 -15.26 -10.69 -15.10
CA HIS A 48 -15.63 -9.55 -14.27
C HIS A 48 -16.31 -8.42 -15.04
N ILE A 49 -16.50 -8.52 -16.35
CA ILE A 49 -17.15 -7.46 -17.14
C ILE A 49 -18.63 -7.77 -17.24
N ASP A 50 -19.48 -6.91 -16.68
CA ASP A 50 -20.91 -6.96 -16.93
C ASP A 50 -21.21 -6.32 -18.31
N PRO A 51 -21.70 -7.09 -19.30
CA PRO A 51 -21.96 -6.58 -20.64
C PRO A 51 -23.10 -5.57 -20.72
N GLN A 52 -24.03 -5.57 -19.76
CA GLN A 52 -25.20 -4.69 -19.78
C GLN A 52 -24.87 -3.32 -19.18
N THR A 53 -24.21 -3.31 -18.02
CA THR A 53 -23.87 -2.08 -17.30
C THR A 53 -22.50 -1.54 -17.69
N LYS A 54 -21.69 -2.34 -18.39
CA LYS A 54 -20.29 -2.03 -18.75
C LYS A 54 -19.42 -1.73 -17.53
N THR A 55 -19.77 -2.28 -16.37
CA THR A 55 -19.02 -2.12 -15.12
C THR A 55 -18.26 -3.39 -14.76
N LEU A 56 -17.29 -3.25 -13.86
CA LEU A 56 -16.59 -4.40 -13.30
C LEU A 56 -17.32 -4.93 -12.08
N VAL A 57 -17.53 -6.24 -12.05
CA VAL A 57 -18.29 -6.94 -11.01
C VAL A 57 -17.45 -8.05 -10.38
N PRO A 58 -17.57 -8.29 -9.06
CA PRO A 58 -16.96 -9.46 -8.44
C PRO A 58 -17.53 -10.75 -9.02
N ALA A 59 -16.69 -11.78 -9.18
CA ALA A 59 -17.08 -13.09 -9.65
C ALA A 59 -16.83 -14.16 -8.59
N ARG A 60 -17.68 -15.18 -8.53
CA ARG A 60 -17.45 -16.35 -7.68
C ARG A 60 -16.55 -17.37 -8.36
N LEU A 61 -16.01 -18.30 -7.56
CA LEU A 61 -15.17 -19.38 -8.09
C LEU A 61 -15.92 -20.22 -9.14
N GLU A 62 -17.22 -20.45 -8.96
CA GLU A 62 -18.03 -21.19 -9.95
C GLU A 62 -18.11 -20.45 -11.28
N GLU A 63 -18.12 -19.12 -11.28
CA GLU A 63 -18.14 -18.31 -12.50
C GLU A 63 -16.79 -18.33 -13.19
N LEU A 64 -15.70 -18.19 -12.43
CA LEU A 64 -14.33 -18.31 -12.94
C LEU A 64 -14.06 -19.71 -13.53
N SER A 65 -14.65 -20.75 -12.94
CA SER A 65 -14.51 -22.13 -13.42
C SER A 65 -15.11 -22.38 -14.80
N LYS A 66 -16.06 -21.55 -15.24
CA LYS A 66 -16.60 -21.64 -16.62
C LYS A 66 -15.55 -21.26 -17.67
N THR A 67 -14.55 -20.48 -17.28
CA THR A 67 -13.48 -20.00 -18.16
C THR A 67 -12.31 -21.00 -18.25
N VAL A 68 -11.92 -21.60 -17.12
CA VAL A 68 -10.67 -22.40 -17.03
C VAL A 68 -10.85 -23.84 -16.54
N GLY A 69 -12.06 -24.23 -16.14
CA GLY A 69 -12.36 -25.49 -15.45
C GLY A 69 -12.16 -25.39 -13.94
N GLU A 70 -12.86 -26.21 -13.17
CA GLU A 70 -12.94 -26.13 -11.70
C GLU A 70 -11.58 -26.30 -11.00
N GLU A 71 -10.78 -27.27 -11.45
CA GLU A 71 -9.45 -27.54 -10.90
C GLU A 71 -8.48 -26.38 -11.13
N ASN A 72 -8.55 -25.75 -12.30
CA ASN A 72 -7.69 -24.63 -12.66
C ASN A 72 -8.18 -23.29 -12.07
N ALA A 73 -9.48 -23.12 -11.86
CA ALA A 73 -10.05 -21.88 -11.33
C ALA A 73 -9.46 -21.51 -9.98
N ARG A 74 -9.30 -22.49 -9.09
CA ARG A 74 -8.67 -22.27 -7.77
C ARG A 74 -7.20 -21.87 -7.92
N ASN A 75 -6.48 -22.57 -8.79
CA ASN A 75 -5.05 -22.31 -9.02
C ASN A 75 -4.82 -20.92 -9.62
N TYR A 76 -5.62 -20.53 -10.61
CA TYR A 76 -5.54 -19.20 -11.22
C TYR A 76 -6.05 -18.10 -10.29
N ALA A 77 -7.12 -18.32 -9.53
CA ALA A 77 -7.59 -17.35 -8.54
C ALA A 77 -6.53 -17.10 -7.46
N ALA A 78 -5.89 -18.16 -6.95
CA ALA A 78 -4.79 -18.06 -5.99
C ALA A 78 -3.57 -17.34 -6.59
N PHE A 79 -3.21 -17.67 -7.84
CA PHE A 79 -2.15 -16.98 -8.56
C PHE A 79 -2.47 -15.48 -8.76
N PHE A 80 -3.70 -15.15 -9.14
CA PHE A 80 -4.16 -13.77 -9.32
C PHE A 80 -4.24 -12.98 -8.02
N GLN A 81 -4.56 -13.61 -6.90
CA GLN A 81 -4.37 -13.00 -5.58
C GLN A 81 -2.89 -12.74 -5.28
N GLN A 82 -2.01 -13.70 -5.59
CA GLN A 82 -0.57 -13.59 -5.33
C GLN A 82 0.07 -12.44 -6.12
N ILE A 83 -0.32 -12.25 -7.38
CA ILE A 83 0.19 -11.16 -8.22
C ILE A 83 -0.52 -9.81 -7.97
N GLY A 84 -1.52 -9.80 -7.08
CA GLY A 84 -2.27 -8.60 -6.70
C GLY A 84 -3.34 -8.17 -7.70
N LEU A 85 -3.75 -9.05 -8.62
CA LEU A 85 -4.86 -8.84 -9.55
C LEU A 85 -6.23 -9.03 -8.88
N TYR A 86 -6.35 -9.96 -7.92
CA TYR A 86 -7.60 -10.23 -7.20
C TYR A 86 -7.55 -9.85 -5.73
N THR A 87 -8.70 -9.44 -5.22
CA THR A 87 -9.04 -9.41 -3.78
C THR A 87 -10.23 -10.32 -3.56
N GLU A 88 -10.16 -11.22 -2.57
CA GLU A 88 -11.30 -12.07 -2.19
C GLU A 88 -12.01 -11.50 -0.97
N ARG A 89 -13.34 -11.46 -1.02
CA ARG A 89 -14.22 -11.11 0.10
C ARG A 89 -15.44 -12.01 0.06
N GLU A 90 -15.69 -12.72 1.15
CA GLU A 90 -16.90 -13.54 1.33
C GLU A 90 -17.18 -14.53 0.17
N GLY A 91 -16.11 -15.12 -0.41
CA GLY A 91 -16.20 -16.07 -1.52
C GLY A 91 -16.32 -15.44 -2.92
N TYR A 92 -16.25 -14.12 -3.02
CA TYR A 92 -16.18 -13.38 -4.29
C TYR A 92 -14.78 -12.88 -4.55
N TYR A 93 -14.32 -13.02 -5.79
CA TYR A 93 -13.09 -12.46 -6.32
C TYR A 93 -13.41 -11.17 -7.05
N ALA A 94 -12.85 -10.05 -6.61
CA ALA A 94 -12.94 -8.77 -7.29
C ALA A 94 -11.59 -8.41 -7.90
N LEU A 95 -11.61 -7.78 -9.08
CA LEU A 95 -10.41 -7.16 -9.64
C LEU A 95 -9.93 -6.04 -8.71
N ASN A 96 -8.67 -6.12 -8.29
CA ASN A 96 -8.04 -5.16 -7.40
C ASN A 96 -7.65 -3.90 -8.18
N ILE A 97 -8.66 -3.10 -8.51
CA ILE A 97 -8.50 -1.83 -9.20
C ILE A 97 -8.37 -0.76 -8.14
N GLN A 98 -7.27 -0.01 -8.20
CA GLN A 98 -7.27 1.28 -7.54
C GLN A 98 -8.18 2.18 -8.37
N GLU A 99 -9.44 2.29 -7.97
CA GLU A 99 -10.15 3.54 -8.25
C GLU A 99 -9.24 4.63 -7.67
N GLU A 100 -8.82 5.56 -8.52
CA GLU A 100 -8.47 6.89 -8.02
C GLU A 100 -9.79 7.43 -7.42
N GLU A 101 -10.13 6.99 -6.21
CA GLU A 101 -11.15 7.66 -5.42
C GLU A 101 -10.73 9.12 -5.38
N PRO A 102 -11.66 10.06 -5.69
CA PRO A 102 -11.37 11.46 -5.52
C PRO A 102 -10.99 11.63 -4.05
N LEU A 103 -9.75 12.03 -3.82
CA LEU A 103 -9.36 12.61 -2.55
C LEU A 103 -10.40 13.71 -2.30
N GLU A 104 -11.35 13.47 -1.39
CA GLU A 104 -12.04 14.59 -0.77
C GLU A 104 -10.94 15.52 -0.31
N VAL A 105 -10.99 16.75 -0.83
CA VAL A 105 -10.07 17.82 -0.53
C VAL A 105 -10.29 18.21 0.93
N VAL A 106 -9.81 17.37 1.83
CA VAL A 106 -9.36 17.85 3.13
C VAL A 106 -8.07 18.57 2.77
N GLU A 107 -8.12 19.89 2.81
CA GLU A 107 -6.91 20.73 2.82
C GLU A 107 -6.05 20.34 4.03
N GLU A 108 -5.38 19.20 3.98
CA GLU A 108 -4.19 18.96 4.76
C GLU A 108 -3.07 19.45 3.88
N ARG A 109 -2.39 20.49 4.34
CA ARG A 109 -1.02 20.74 3.90
C ARG A 109 -0.26 19.45 4.19
N THR A 110 -0.14 18.59 3.17
CA THR A 110 1.02 17.75 2.98
C THR A 110 2.19 18.64 3.37
N VAL A 111 2.93 18.24 4.40
CA VAL A 111 4.32 18.70 4.53
C VAL A 111 4.88 18.50 3.13
N GLY A 112 5.22 19.63 2.50
CA GLY A 112 5.12 19.83 1.06
C GLY A 112 5.69 18.68 0.28
N GLU A 113 5.15 18.49 -0.93
CA GLU A 113 5.79 17.74 -2.02
C GLU A 113 7.27 17.48 -1.70
N VAL A 114 7.53 16.35 -1.05
CA VAL A 114 8.89 15.84 -0.98
C VAL A 114 9.07 15.38 -2.40
N GLU A 115 9.58 16.30 -3.23
CA GLU A 115 10.02 16.04 -4.58
C GLU A 115 10.66 14.66 -4.58
N ALA A 116 10.17 13.82 -5.48
CA ALA A 116 10.49 12.41 -5.55
C ALA A 116 11.97 12.11 -5.23
N GLY A 117 12.22 11.72 -3.97
CA GLY A 117 13.30 10.86 -3.49
C GLY A 117 14.71 11.14 -3.98
N LYS A 118 15.34 12.24 -3.53
CA LYS A 118 16.81 12.33 -3.51
C LYS A 118 17.41 12.76 -2.17
N GLU A 119 16.83 13.72 -1.47
CA GLU A 119 17.42 14.21 -0.21
C GLU A 119 16.88 13.46 1.01
N ALA A 120 17.81 13.10 1.89
CA ALA A 120 17.54 12.49 3.17
C ALA A 120 16.87 13.52 4.09
N VAL A 121 15.75 13.16 4.72
CA VAL A 121 15.25 13.97 5.85
C VAL A 121 16.23 13.75 6.99
N GLU A 122 16.95 14.79 7.38
CA GLU A 122 17.93 14.73 8.45
C GLU A 122 17.26 14.82 9.84
N PRO A 123 17.77 14.08 10.84
CA PRO A 123 17.33 14.25 12.22
C PRO A 123 17.70 15.64 12.73
N VAL A 124 16.80 16.25 13.48
CA VAL A 124 17.07 17.50 14.20
C VAL A 124 17.92 17.21 15.43
N ARG A 125 18.81 18.15 15.79
CA ARG A 125 19.48 18.10 17.08
C ARG A 125 18.45 18.38 18.18
N TYR A 126 18.17 17.39 19.00
CA TYR A 126 17.18 17.47 20.07
C TYR A 126 17.82 17.17 21.43
N GLU A 127 17.60 18.06 22.39
CA GLU A 127 18.18 18.00 23.75
C GLU A 127 17.09 17.96 24.86
N GLY A 128 15.83 17.69 24.49
CA GLY A 128 14.70 17.67 25.42
C GLY A 128 14.52 16.36 26.19
N ARG A 129 13.37 16.22 26.86
CA ARG A 129 13.09 15.15 27.83
C ARG A 129 13.14 13.74 27.22
N LEU A 130 12.76 13.61 25.95
CA LEU A 130 12.65 12.32 25.26
C LEU A 130 13.83 12.05 24.34
N ARG A 131 14.98 12.73 24.56
CA ARG A 131 16.15 12.70 23.68
C ARG A 131 16.60 11.29 23.31
N ASP A 132 16.78 10.42 24.29
CA ASP A 132 17.29 9.07 24.05
C ASP A 132 16.31 8.25 23.20
N MET A 133 15.02 8.41 23.48
CA MET A 133 13.96 7.76 22.71
C MET A 133 13.91 8.28 21.27
N TYR A 134 14.00 9.60 21.08
CA TYR A 134 14.08 10.21 19.75
C TYR A 134 15.30 9.69 18.97
N ASN A 135 16.49 9.71 19.58
CA ASN A 135 17.72 9.24 18.93
C ASN A 135 17.60 7.76 18.53
N GLN A 136 17.08 6.92 19.42
CA GLN A 136 16.84 5.51 19.11
C GLN A 136 15.87 5.33 17.94
N MET A 137 14.77 6.12 17.91
CA MET A 137 13.80 6.06 16.83
C MET A 137 14.36 6.59 15.51
N SER A 138 15.20 7.62 15.55
CA SER A 138 15.89 8.15 14.38
C SER A 138 16.87 7.16 13.77
N GLU A 139 17.60 6.41 14.60
CA GLU A 139 18.44 5.31 14.13
C GLU A 139 17.61 4.18 13.48
N LEU A 140 16.41 3.89 14.01
CA LEU A 140 15.50 2.94 13.38
C LEU A 140 14.96 3.46 12.04
N ALA A 141 14.61 4.75 11.95
CA ALA A 141 14.14 5.37 10.72
C ALA A 141 15.23 5.34 9.64
N LYS A 142 16.49 5.58 10.02
CA LYS A 142 17.66 5.42 9.15
C LYS A 142 17.82 3.98 8.67
N LYS A 143 17.68 2.98 9.56
CA LYS A 143 17.71 1.57 9.17
C LYS A 143 16.60 1.20 8.19
N VAL A 144 15.38 1.72 8.39
CA VAL A 144 14.27 1.56 7.42
C VAL A 144 14.66 2.18 6.07
N ARG A 145 15.21 3.38 6.07
CA ARG A 145 15.64 4.09 4.84
C ARG A 145 16.68 3.31 4.05
N GLU A 146 17.63 2.71 4.73
CA GLU A 146 18.77 1.98 4.16
C GLU A 146 18.46 0.49 3.94
N TYR A 147 17.25 0.04 4.30
CA TYR A 147 16.90 -1.36 4.23
C TYR A 147 16.91 -1.86 2.78
N THR A 148 17.75 -2.86 2.54
CA THR A 148 17.89 -3.52 1.25
C THR A 148 17.44 -4.98 1.39
N PRO A 149 16.28 -5.37 0.81
CA PRO A 149 15.81 -6.74 0.90
C PRO A 149 16.78 -7.71 0.22
N ARG A 150 17.16 -8.78 0.94
CA ARG A 150 18.16 -9.76 0.46
C ARG A 150 17.65 -10.60 -0.72
N ILE A 151 16.36 -10.92 -0.78
CA ILE A 151 15.78 -11.89 -1.72
C ILE A 151 14.47 -11.35 -2.34
N VAL A 152 14.54 -10.50 -3.37
CA VAL A 152 13.35 -10.08 -4.17
C VAL A 152 13.72 -9.71 -5.62
N VAL A 153 12.77 -9.89 -6.54
CA VAL A 153 12.87 -9.68 -8.01
C VAL A 153 12.90 -8.19 -8.41
N ASP A 154 12.47 -7.27 -7.53
CA ASP A 154 12.46 -5.81 -7.78
C ASP A 154 13.09 -5.04 -6.61
N LYS A 155 14.40 -5.23 -6.43
CA LYS A 155 15.18 -4.61 -5.34
C LYS A 155 15.17 -3.09 -5.39
N ALA A 156 15.13 -2.51 -6.60
CA ALA A 156 15.19 -1.07 -6.80
C ALA A 156 13.89 -0.37 -6.37
N ALA A 157 12.72 -0.90 -6.75
CA ALA A 157 11.45 -0.33 -6.32
C ALA A 157 11.23 -0.48 -4.82
N LEU A 158 11.60 -1.62 -4.24
CA LEU A 158 11.55 -1.80 -2.78
C LEU A 158 12.47 -0.83 -2.05
N ALA A 159 13.73 -0.71 -2.48
CA ALA A 159 14.66 0.25 -1.89
C ALA A 159 14.18 1.70 -2.02
N LYS A 160 13.39 2.03 -3.05
CA LYS A 160 12.74 3.35 -3.19
C LYS A 160 11.65 3.54 -2.12
N GLU A 161 10.79 2.55 -1.91
CA GLU A 161 9.72 2.62 -0.90
C GLU A 161 10.27 2.63 0.53
N PHE A 162 11.28 1.82 0.82
CA PHE A 162 11.99 1.85 2.11
C PHE A 162 12.62 3.22 2.37
N ARG A 163 13.24 3.83 1.35
CA ARG A 163 13.75 5.20 1.45
C ARG A 163 12.65 6.23 1.74
N ARG A 164 11.52 6.16 1.04
CA ARG A 164 10.35 7.02 1.29
C ARG A 164 9.88 6.87 2.74
N LEU A 165 9.67 5.63 3.20
CA LEU A 165 9.19 5.34 4.55
C LEU A 165 10.14 5.86 5.63
N GLY A 166 11.45 5.65 5.47
CA GLY A 166 12.44 6.17 6.40
C GLY A 166 12.43 7.70 6.48
N ASN A 167 12.22 8.39 5.36
CA ASN A 167 12.07 9.84 5.32
C ASN A 167 10.77 10.32 5.99
N GLU A 168 9.63 9.67 5.71
CA GLU A 168 8.34 9.96 6.36
C GLU A 168 8.43 9.78 7.89
N LEU A 169 9.07 8.70 8.32
CA LEU A 169 9.29 8.42 9.73
C LEU A 169 10.16 9.49 10.38
N GLN A 170 11.28 9.86 9.76
CA GLN A 170 12.13 10.91 10.30
C GLN A 170 11.39 12.26 10.40
N ALA A 171 10.53 12.58 9.42
CA ALA A 171 9.69 13.78 9.48
C ALA A 171 8.70 13.74 10.64
N VAL A 172 8.03 12.59 10.87
CA VAL A 172 7.15 12.38 12.03
C VAL A 172 7.91 12.53 13.34
N LEU A 173 9.11 11.93 13.46
CA LEU A 173 9.94 12.05 14.65
C LEU A 173 10.32 13.51 14.93
N ASN A 174 10.76 14.24 13.91
CA ASN A 174 11.09 15.66 14.01
C ASN A 174 9.86 16.46 14.49
N TYR A 175 8.69 16.21 13.91
CA TYR A 175 7.44 16.88 14.31
C TYR A 175 7.02 16.56 15.75
N LEU A 176 7.21 15.32 16.22
CA LEU A 176 6.87 14.94 17.59
C LEU A 176 7.69 15.74 18.61
N VAL A 177 8.98 15.96 18.33
CA VAL A 177 9.88 16.70 19.23
C VAL A 177 9.86 18.23 19.04
N GLU A 178 9.20 18.76 18.00
CA GLU A 178 8.95 20.22 17.86
C GLU A 178 8.29 20.81 19.11
N ASN A 179 7.44 20.02 19.78
CA ASN A 179 6.87 20.34 21.08
C ASN A 179 6.69 19.03 21.88
N ASP A 180 7.67 18.72 22.73
CA ASP A 180 7.75 17.49 23.52
C ASP A 180 6.91 17.50 24.81
N GLN A 181 6.23 18.62 25.09
CA GLN A 181 5.35 18.79 26.25
C GLN A 181 3.93 18.24 26.00
N ARG A 182 3.57 17.98 24.75
CA ARG A 182 2.25 17.41 24.38
C ARG A 182 2.10 15.99 24.94
N GLU A 183 0.94 15.69 25.53
CA GLU A 183 0.69 14.44 26.26
C GLU A 183 0.91 13.19 25.39
N GLY A 184 0.52 13.26 24.11
CA GLY A 184 0.61 12.15 23.19
C GLY A 184 1.98 11.92 22.56
N VAL A 185 2.98 12.77 22.80
CA VAL A 185 4.30 12.65 22.15
C VAL A 185 5.01 11.35 22.51
N PHE A 186 5.00 10.97 23.79
CA PHE A 186 5.61 9.71 24.23
C PHE A 186 4.97 8.52 23.50
N LYS A 187 3.63 8.47 23.45
CA LYS A 187 2.89 7.43 22.74
C LYS A 187 3.16 7.49 21.23
N GLY A 188 3.28 8.67 20.65
CA GLY A 188 3.65 8.87 19.25
C GLY A 188 5.00 8.23 18.92
N LEU A 189 6.03 8.50 19.73
CA LEU A 189 7.35 7.89 19.59
C LEU A 189 7.30 6.37 19.82
N GLU A 190 6.53 5.90 20.79
CA GLU A 190 6.38 4.46 21.08
C GLU A 190 5.76 3.72 19.88
N ARG A 191 4.69 4.29 19.29
CA ARG A 191 4.00 3.74 18.12
C ARG A 191 4.86 3.79 16.86
N ALA A 192 5.65 4.85 16.66
CA ALA A 192 6.65 4.90 15.60
C ALA A 192 7.67 3.75 15.75
N GLY A 193 8.11 3.46 16.98
CA GLY A 193 9.01 2.35 17.27
C GLY A 193 8.43 0.98 16.93
N TYR A 194 7.17 0.71 17.29
CA TYR A 194 6.49 -0.53 16.92
C TYR A 194 6.34 -0.67 15.40
N PHE A 195 5.93 0.41 14.74
CA PHE A 195 5.80 0.47 13.29
C PHE A 195 7.12 0.13 12.58
N MET A 196 8.22 0.78 12.97
CA MET A 196 9.54 0.55 12.37
C MET A 196 10.06 -0.86 12.60
N ARG A 197 9.87 -1.39 13.82
CA ARG A 197 10.25 -2.78 14.13
C ARG A 197 9.46 -3.78 13.27
N ASN A 198 8.18 -3.52 13.03
CA ASN A 198 7.38 -4.38 12.18
C ASN A 198 7.81 -4.32 10.71
N ILE A 199 8.18 -3.14 10.20
CA ILE A 199 8.70 -2.97 8.83
C ILE A 199 10.05 -3.69 8.65
N LEU A 200 10.91 -3.62 9.67
CA LEU A 200 12.25 -4.24 9.66
C LEU A 200 12.22 -5.74 10.01
N ASP A 201 11.08 -6.29 10.40
CA ASP A 201 10.94 -7.70 10.72
C ASP A 201 11.06 -8.52 9.42
N GLU A 202 12.17 -9.25 9.28
CA GLU A 202 12.44 -10.08 8.10
C GLU A 202 11.36 -11.16 7.88
N SER A 203 10.61 -11.52 8.92
CA SER A 203 9.49 -12.46 8.83
C SER A 203 8.23 -11.84 8.20
N ALA A 204 8.09 -10.51 8.22
CA ALA A 204 6.90 -9.82 7.69
C ALA A 204 6.82 -9.86 6.16
N ARG A 205 7.95 -10.09 5.47
CA ARG A 205 8.09 -10.18 4.00
C ARG A 205 7.17 -9.20 3.25
N PRO A 206 7.21 -7.88 3.57
CA PRO A 206 6.23 -6.95 3.04
C PRO A 206 6.38 -6.85 1.52
N THR A 207 5.29 -7.12 0.82
CA THR A 207 5.24 -7.01 -0.64
C THR A 207 5.32 -5.54 -1.06
N LEU A 208 5.81 -5.25 -2.26
CA LEU A 208 5.87 -3.87 -2.77
C LEU A 208 4.50 -3.14 -2.70
N PRO A 209 3.35 -3.78 -3.02
CA PRO A 209 2.03 -3.17 -2.81
C PRO A 209 1.72 -2.81 -1.35
N GLN A 210 2.10 -3.67 -0.40
CA GLN A 210 1.92 -3.39 1.03
C GLN A 210 2.80 -2.22 1.47
N LEU A 211 4.04 -2.14 1.00
CA LEU A 211 4.94 -1.01 1.31
C LEU A 211 4.43 0.31 0.74
N LYS A 212 3.91 0.32 -0.50
CA LYS A 212 3.28 1.51 -1.10
C LYS A 212 2.07 2.02 -0.29
N LYS A 213 1.33 1.10 0.32
CA LYS A 213 0.19 1.42 1.21
C LYS A 213 0.63 1.67 2.66
N THR A 214 1.89 1.40 3.01
CA THR A 214 2.45 1.70 4.32
C THR A 214 2.86 3.17 4.35
N PHE A 215 2.54 3.89 5.42
CA PHE A 215 2.89 5.30 5.56
C PHE A 215 3.00 5.73 7.02
N ALA A 216 3.75 6.81 7.23
CA ALA A 216 3.72 7.60 8.45
C ALA A 216 3.35 9.06 8.09
N ARG A 217 2.31 9.61 8.71
CA ARG A 217 1.76 10.92 8.35
C ARG A 217 1.54 11.81 9.56
N ILE A 218 1.60 13.11 9.31
CA ILE A 218 1.35 14.18 10.28
C ILE A 218 0.11 14.93 9.84
N ASP A 219 -0.89 15.00 10.71
CA ASP A 219 -2.01 15.94 10.60
C ASP A 219 -1.76 17.08 11.58
N ARG A 220 -1.16 18.17 11.07
CA ARG A 220 -0.83 19.35 11.88
C ARG A 220 -2.08 20.09 12.36
N LYS A 221 -3.19 20.04 11.61
CA LYS A 221 -4.43 20.77 11.95
C LYS A 221 -5.09 20.16 13.18
N ARG A 222 -5.14 18.83 13.24
CA ARG A 222 -5.73 18.09 14.37
C ARG A 222 -4.70 17.63 15.40
N GLU A 223 -3.42 17.99 15.21
CA GLU A 223 -2.28 17.56 16.02
C GLU A 223 -2.25 16.05 16.23
N ARG A 224 -2.26 15.32 15.12
CA ARG A 224 -2.24 13.85 15.11
C ARG A 224 -1.06 13.33 14.31
N VAL A 225 -0.61 12.14 14.70
CA VAL A 225 0.25 11.32 13.85
C VAL A 225 -0.47 10.02 13.53
N GLN A 226 -0.30 9.56 12.30
CA GLN A 226 -0.93 8.35 11.79
C GLN A 226 0.10 7.40 11.21
N PHE A 227 -0.06 6.12 11.51
CA PHE A 227 0.78 5.05 11.04
C PHE A 227 -0.10 3.97 10.42
N GLN A 228 0.09 3.69 9.14
CA GLN A 228 -0.57 2.57 8.47
C GLN A 228 0.46 1.54 8.06
N TYR A 229 0.32 0.30 8.50
CA TYR A 229 1.23 -0.80 8.19
C TYR A 229 0.51 -2.13 8.10
N PHE A 230 1.17 -3.13 7.53
CA PHE A 230 0.68 -4.50 7.43
C PHE A 230 1.42 -5.36 8.43
N PRO A 231 0.80 -5.79 9.54
CA PRO A 231 1.44 -6.66 10.50
C PRO A 231 1.91 -7.96 9.85
N THR A 232 2.93 -8.57 10.46
CA THR A 232 3.50 -9.85 10.02
C THR A 232 2.39 -10.88 9.82
N ASN A 233 2.30 -11.46 8.63
CA ASN A 233 1.30 -12.46 8.24
C ASN A 233 -0.17 -11.99 8.21
N GLN A 234 -0.44 -10.68 8.24
CA GLN A 234 -1.81 -10.14 8.13
C GLN A 234 -2.04 -9.51 6.74
N LYS A 235 -3.21 -9.80 6.15
CA LYS A 235 -3.64 -9.23 4.86
C LYS A 235 -4.22 -7.82 5.02
N GLU A 236 -4.70 -7.50 6.22
CA GLU A 236 -5.34 -6.22 6.53
C GLU A 236 -4.31 -5.21 7.04
N ALA A 237 -4.46 -3.96 6.60
CA ALA A 237 -3.67 -2.86 7.10
C ALA A 237 -4.19 -2.48 8.49
N ARG A 238 -3.27 -2.26 9.44
CA ARG A 238 -3.58 -1.61 10.70
C ARG A 238 -3.30 -0.12 10.57
N VAL A 239 -4.24 0.69 11.04
CA VAL A 239 -4.11 2.13 11.13
C VAL A 239 -4.09 2.53 12.59
N ILE A 240 -2.97 3.12 13.01
CA ILE A 240 -2.80 3.67 14.35
C ILE A 240 -2.80 5.18 14.24
N THR A 241 -3.74 5.82 14.93
CA THR A 241 -3.80 7.28 15.08
C THR A 241 -3.50 7.64 16.52
N VAL A 242 -2.53 8.53 16.71
CA VAL A 242 -2.21 9.10 18.02
C VAL A 242 -2.61 10.57 18.02
N ASP A 243 -3.50 10.95 18.92
CA ASP A 243 -3.82 12.34 19.20
C ASP A 243 -2.76 12.92 20.14
N LEU A 244 -2.02 13.92 19.68
CA LEU A 244 -0.89 14.46 20.43
C LEU A 244 -1.38 15.33 21.60
N ARG A 245 -2.58 15.90 21.53
CA ARG A 245 -3.12 16.74 22.60
C ARG A 245 -3.52 15.91 23.80
N SER A 246 -4.30 14.86 23.58
CA SER A 246 -4.89 14.03 24.64
C SER A 246 -4.10 12.75 24.94
N GLY A 247 -3.16 12.39 24.06
CA GLY A 247 -2.51 11.09 24.11
C GLY A 247 -3.46 9.91 23.84
N GLU A 248 -4.65 10.14 23.31
CA GLU A 248 -5.54 9.05 22.89
C GLU A 248 -4.89 8.28 21.72
N VAL A 249 -4.94 6.95 21.78
CA VAL A 249 -4.47 6.07 20.70
C VAL A 249 -5.64 5.28 20.17
N ARG A 250 -5.93 5.42 18.89
CA ARG A 250 -6.93 4.62 18.18
C ARG A 250 -6.22 3.66 17.24
N SER A 251 -6.63 2.40 17.28
CA SER A 251 -6.19 1.37 16.34
C SER A 251 -7.41 0.85 15.60
N ARG A 252 -7.31 0.75 14.28
CA ARG A 252 -8.27 0.07 13.41
C ARG A 252 -7.54 -0.93 12.55
#